data_AF-A0A101XQJ1-F1
#
_entry.id   AF-A0A101XQJ1-F1
#
_cell.length_a   1.000
_cell.length_b   1.000
_cell.length_c   1.000
_cell.angle_alpha   90.00
_cell.angle_beta   90.00
_cell.angle_gamma   90.00
#
_symmetry.space_group_name_H-M   'P 1'
#
loop_
_entity.id
_entity.type
_entity.pdbx_description
1 polymer ?
#
loop_
_entity_poly.entity_id
_entity_poly.type
_entity_poly.pdbx_seq_one_letter_code
_entity_poly.pdbx_strand_id
1 'polypeptide(L)' 'MQLNSLIATQDFSNAEMRMFLATLPAYERNVLYLIYIFGYSQREISKRLGIPHQQVSRLHKKAIQTLREK' A
#
# COMPACT_ATOMS: atom_id res chain seq x y z
N MET A 1 -15.89 28.61 -11.89
CA MET A 1 -14.68 27.89 -11.45
C MET A 1 -15.14 26.77 -10.50
N GLN A 2 -15.56 25.63 -11.07
CA GLN A 2 -16.03 24.49 -10.29
C GLN A 2 -14.83 23.54 -10.07
N LEU A 3 -14.37 23.45 -8.83
CA LEU A 3 -13.40 22.45 -8.37
C LEU A 3 -14.18 21.35 -7.64
N ASN A 4 -13.78 20.10 -7.88
CA ASN A 4 -14.23 18.85 -7.25
C ASN A 4 -15.38 18.11 -7.95
N SER A 5 -15.23 17.86 -9.25
CA SER A 5 -15.78 16.63 -9.83
C SER A 5 -14.74 15.51 -9.72
N LEU A 6 -15.19 14.32 -9.29
CA LEU A 6 -14.52 13.02 -9.40
C LEU A 6 -13.42 12.68 -8.37
N ILE A 7 -13.80 12.51 -7.10
CA ILE A 7 -13.29 11.36 -6.35
C ILE A 7 -14.51 10.59 -5.87
N ALA A 8 -14.91 9.58 -6.63
CA ALA A 8 -15.75 8.54 -6.07
C ALA A 8 -14.91 7.85 -4.99
N THR A 9 -15.00 8.32 -3.75
CA THR A 9 -14.44 7.60 -2.59
C THR A 9 -15.33 6.38 -2.38
N GLN A 10 -15.09 5.33 -3.17
CA GLN A 10 -15.51 4.00 -2.78
C GLN A 10 -14.73 3.65 -1.52
N ASP A 11 -15.43 3.63 -0.40
CA ASP A 11 -14.91 3.05 0.82
C ASP A 11 -14.84 1.53 0.61
N PHE A 12 -13.64 1.02 0.32
CA PHE A 12 -13.42 -0.42 0.24
C PHE A 12 -13.50 -1.02 1.63
N SER A 13 -14.21 -2.13 1.76
CA SER A 13 -14.19 -2.93 2.98
C SER A 13 -12.80 -3.50 3.23
N ASN A 14 -12.49 -3.78 4.50
CA ASN A 14 -11.26 -4.48 4.87
C ASN A 14 -11.10 -5.83 4.15
N ALA A 15 -12.20 -6.49 3.78
CA ALA A 15 -12.18 -7.74 3.04
C ALA A 15 -11.74 -7.54 1.58
N GLU A 16 -12.30 -6.54 0.89
CA GLU A 16 -11.91 -6.19 -0.48
C GLU A 16 -10.44 -5.78 -0.54
N MET A 17 -9.98 -4.96 0.42
CA MET A 17 -8.58 -4.55 0.49
C MET A 17 -7.64 -5.76 0.68
N ARG A 18 -8.02 -6.75 1.50
CA ARG A 18 -7.26 -8.00 1.64
C ARG A 18 -7.20 -8.78 0.34
N MET A 19 -8.29 -8.83 -0.43
CA MET A 19 -8.31 -9.52 -1.72
C MET A 19 -7.39 -8.85 -2.74
N PHE A 20 -7.41 -7.52 -2.85
CA PHE A 20 -6.49 -6.80 -3.74
C PHE A 20 -5.03 -7.03 -3.36
N LEU A 21 -4.72 -6.92 -2.06
CA LEU A 21 -3.37 -7.17 -1.54
C LEU A 21 -2.91 -8.62 -1.74
N ALA A 22 -3.83 -9.59 -1.73
CA ALA A 22 -3.50 -11.00 -1.97
C ALA A 22 -2.89 -11.24 -3.37
N THR A 23 -3.19 -10.37 -4.34
CA THR A 23 -2.68 -10.46 -5.71
C THR A 23 -1.23 -9.98 -5.88
N LEU A 24 -0.62 -9.42 -4.83
CA LEU A 24 0.75 -8.91 -4.83
C LEU A 24 1.77 -9.96 -4.39
N PRO A 25 3.02 -9.87 -4.89
CA PRO A 25 4.16 -10.60 -4.33
C PRO A 25 4.27 -10.41 -2.82
N ALA A 26 4.66 -11.45 -2.09
CA ALA A 26 4.62 -11.48 -0.61
C ALA A 26 5.34 -10.29 0.06
N TYR A 27 6.48 -9.86 -0.49
CA TYR A 27 7.25 -8.74 0.03
C TYR A 27 6.56 -7.38 -0.19
N GLU A 28 5.89 -7.20 -1.33
CA GLU A 28 5.15 -5.98 -1.67
C GLU A 28 3.86 -5.89 -0.84
N ARG A 29 3.16 -7.02 -0.71
CA ARG A 29 1.98 -7.17 0.15
C ARG A 29 2.27 -6.79 1.59
N ASN A 30 3.37 -7.27 2.17
CA ASN A 30 3.71 -6.98 3.57
C ASN A 30 3.89 -5.48 3.83
N VAL A 31 4.54 -4.76 2.92
CA VAL A 31 4.73 -3.31 3.06
C VAL A 31 3.39 -2.57 3.00
N LEU A 32 2.51 -2.88 2.02
CA LEU A 32 1.21 -2.23 1.94
C LEU A 32 0.29 -2.61 3.10
N TYR A 33 0.31 -3.85 3.55
CA TYR A 33 -0.50 -4.28 4.69
C TYR A 33 -0.11 -3.51 5.97
N LEU A 34 1.20 -3.32 6.21
CA LEU A 34 1.68 -2.54 7.34
C LEU A 34 1.30 -1.05 7.25
N ILE A 35 1.28 -0.47 6.04
CA ILE A 35 0.92 0.94 5.84
C ILE A 35 -0.59 1.14 5.99
N TYR A 36 -1.39 0.41 5.22
CA TYR A 36 -2.81 0.73 5.05
C TYR A 36 -3.73 0.06 6.06
N ILE A 37 -3.34 -1.11 6.61
CA ILE A 37 -4.13 -1.81 7.62
C ILE A 37 -3.69 -1.45 9.03
N PHE A 38 -2.37 -1.29 9.26
CA PHE A 38 -1.82 -0.97 10.58
C PHE A 38 -1.40 0.48 10.78
N GLY A 39 -1.39 1.31 9.72
CA GLY A 39 -1.05 2.73 9.83
C GLY A 39 0.44 3.02 10.06
N TYR A 40 1.34 2.07 9.84
CA TYR A 40 2.76 2.28 10.07
C TYR A 40 3.40 3.16 9.00
N SER A 41 4.28 4.06 9.42
CA SER A 41 5.17 4.78 8.52
C SER A 41 6.24 3.87 7.92
N GLN A 42 6.81 4.26 6.77
CA GLN A 42 7.91 3.52 6.14
C GLN A 42 9.14 3.40 7.05
N ARG A 43 9.37 4.38 7.94
CA ARG A 43 10.46 4.35 8.93
C ARG A 43 10.23 3.30 10.00
N GLU A 44 9.00 3.14 10.50
CA GLU A 44 8.64 2.09 11.46
C GLU A 44 8.73 0.70 10.82
N ILE A 45 8.29 0.58 9.56
CA ILE A 45 8.38 -0.66 8.80
C ILE A 45 9.84 -1.06 8.58
N SER A 46 10.72 -0.11 8.25
CA SER A 46 12.16 -0.35 8.10
C SER A 46 12.76 -0.97 9.36
N LYS A 47 12.43 -0.42 10.53
CA LYS A 47 12.86 -0.97 11.83
C LYS A 47 12.28 -2.36 12.09
N ARG A 48 10.99 -2.55 11.80
CA ARG A 48 10.26 -3.80 12.07
C ARG A 48 10.69 -4.95 11.19
N LEU A 49 11.00 -4.67 9.92
CA LEU A 49 11.42 -5.68 8.94
C LEU A 49 12.94 -5.86 8.87
N GLY A 50 13.71 -5.02 9.58
CA GLY A 50 15.18 -5.08 9.54
C GLY A 50 15.78 -4.75 8.16
N ILE A 51 15.06 -3.99 7.33
CA ILE A 51 15.51 -3.62 5.98
C ILE A 51 15.71 -2.12 5.85
N PRO A 52 16.61 -1.64 4.97
CA PRO A 52 16.83 -0.21 4.75
C PRO A 52 15.55 0.54 4.35
N HIS A 53 15.38 1.76 4.87
CA HIS A 53 14.24 2.61 4.54
C HIS A 53 14.05 2.82 3.03
N GLN A 54 15.16 2.96 2.28
CA GLN A 54 15.10 3.05 0.82
C GLN A 54 14.53 1.79 0.16
N GLN A 55 14.78 0.61 0.73
CA GLN A 55 14.20 -0.65 0.24
C GLN A 55 12.69 -0.68 0.51
N VAL A 56 12.24 -0.25 1.69
CA VAL A 56 10.80 -0.09 2.00
C VAL A 56 10.14 0.84 0.98
N SER A 57 10.77 1.99 0.69
CA SER A 57 10.25 2.96 -0.27
C SER A 57 10.12 2.38 -1.69
N ARG A 58 11.14 1.64 -2.15
CA ARG A 58 11.10 0.94 -3.46
C ARG A 58 10.00 -0.11 -3.51
N LEU A 59 9.86 -0.92 -2.46
CA LEU A 59 8.80 -1.93 -2.35
C LEU A 59 7.42 -1.29 -2.38
N HIS A 60 7.21 -0.20 -1.62
CA HIS A 60 5.95 0.54 -1.64
C HIS A 60 5.63 1.06 -3.04
N LYS A 61 6.58 1.73 -3.71
CA LYS A 61 6.37 2.27 -5.06
C LYS A 61 6.02 1.16 -6.06
N LYS A 62 6.74 0.04 -6.00
CA LYS A 62 6.49 -1.12 -6.87
C LYS A 62 5.11 -1.72 -6.61
N ALA A 63 4.73 -1.90 -5.36
CA ALA A 63 3.43 -2.44 -4.99
C ALA A 63 2.27 -1.56 -5.51
N ILE A 64 2.38 -0.24 -5.37
CA ILE A 64 1.39 0.71 -5.91
C ILE A 64 1.35 0.66 -7.44
N GLN A 65 2.49 0.54 -8.10
CA GLN A 65 2.54 0.40 -9.56
C GLN A 65 1.85 -0.90 -10.02
N THR A 66 2.15 -2.02 -9.37
CA THR A 66 1.52 -3.32 -9.68
C THR A 66 0.01 -3.29 -9.47
N LEU A 67 -0.49 -2.57 -8.44
CA LEU A 67 -1.93 -2.39 -8.26
C LEU A 67 -2.58 -1.49 -9.31
N ARG A 68 -1.84 -0.53 -9.88
CA ARG A 68 -2.36 0.36 -10.94
C ARG A 68 -2.41 -0.30 -12.31
N GLU A 69 -1.54 -1.27 -12.55
CA GLU A 69 -1.43 -2.00 -13.82
C GLU A 69 -2.37 -3.21 -13.90
N LYS A 70 -3.08 -3.54 -12.81
CA LYS A 70 -4.10 -4.59 -12.73
C LYS A 70 -5.50 -3.99 -12.76
#